data_AF-A0A822C8U4-F1
#
_entry.id   AF-A0A822C8U4-F1
#
_cell.length_a   1.000
_cell.length_b   1.000
_cell.length_c   1.000
_cell.angle_alpha   90.00
_cell.angle_beta   90.00
_cell.angle_gamma   90.00
#
_symmetry.space_group_name_H-M   'P 1'
#
loop_
_entity.id
_entity.type
_entity.pdbx_description
1 polymer ?
#
loop_
_entity_poly.entity_id
_entity_poly.type
_entity_poly.pdbx_seq_one_letter_code
_entity_poly.pdbx_strand_id
1 'polypeptide(L)'
;MDAKEKDIFTRINQHRRQYGLPSLEPSVNLAYVAHTHAVDVVENSPDVNGGNMHSWSNKGKWKPVTYTPDHRYGQLMWSKPSEISNYKFDGFEISFGPSKRLRETSTVNPTEAVNCWKNSPGHNAVMVQQGIFHHPPMKAMG
;
A
#
# COMPACT_ATOMS: atom_id res chain seq x y z
N MET A 1 -8.76 3.04 -12.17
CA MET A 1 -8.88 3.66 -10.85
C MET A 1 -10.30 4.13 -10.62
N ASP A 2 -10.88 3.73 -9.50
CA ASP A 2 -12.18 4.20 -9.02
C ASP A 2 -12.09 5.61 -8.39
N ALA A 3 -13.21 6.13 -7.88
CA ALA A 3 -13.27 7.47 -7.29
C ALA A 3 -12.49 7.60 -5.97
N LYS A 4 -12.46 6.54 -5.14
CA LYS A 4 -11.75 6.55 -3.85
C LYS A 4 -10.23 6.48 -4.07
N GLU A 5 -9.78 5.63 -4.99
CA GLU A 5 -8.37 5.53 -5.39
C GLU A 5 -7.87 6.87 -5.95
N LYS A 6 -8.65 7.55 -6.79
CA LYS A 6 -8.32 8.90 -7.30
C LYS A 6 -8.23 9.95 -6.19
N ASP A 7 -9.09 9.88 -5.17
CA ASP A 7 -9.06 10.80 -4.04
C ASP A 7 -7.80 10.57 -3.17
N ILE A 8 -7.48 9.31 -2.86
CA ILE A 8 -6.22 8.94 -2.18
C ILE A 8 -5.03 9.49 -2.97
N PHE A 9 -4.99 9.22 -4.28
CA PHE A 9 -3.92 9.69 -5.15
C PHE A 9 -3.75 11.21 -5.11
N THR A 10 -4.85 11.93 -5.20
CA THR A 10 -4.87 13.40 -5.17
C THR A 10 -4.34 13.93 -3.84
N ARG A 11 -4.78 13.36 -2.72
CA ARG A 11 -4.39 13.79 -1.36
C ARG A 11 -2.93 13.50 -1.05
N ILE A 12 -2.40 12.34 -1.46
CA ILE A 12 -0.98 12.02 -1.29
C ILE A 12 -0.14 13.00 -2.10
N ASN A 13 -0.49 13.27 -3.36
CA ASN A 13 0.25 14.24 -4.18
C ASN A 13 0.13 15.68 -3.65
N GLN A 14 -1.01 16.07 -3.07
CA GLN A 14 -1.13 17.33 -2.33
C GLN A 14 -0.18 17.38 -1.13
N HIS A 15 -0.09 16.29 -0.37
CA HIS A 15 0.80 16.19 0.77
C HIS A 15 2.27 16.28 0.36
N ARG A 16 2.68 15.57 -0.70
CA ARG A 16 4.03 15.64 -1.27
C ARG A 16 4.44 17.05 -1.66
N ARG A 17 3.53 17.84 -2.24
CA ARG A 17 3.80 19.26 -2.57
C ARG A 17 4.12 20.12 -1.36
N GLN A 18 3.58 19.80 -0.17
CA GLN A 18 3.92 20.50 1.07
C GLN A 18 5.40 20.31 1.48
N TYR A 19 6.03 19.25 0.99
CA TYR A 19 7.46 18.94 1.20
C TYR A 19 8.34 19.34 0.00
N GLY A 20 7.79 20.07 -0.98
CA GLY A 20 8.52 20.45 -2.19
C GLY A 20 8.81 19.28 -3.15
N LEU A 21 8.13 18.14 -2.98
CA LEU A 21 8.32 16.97 -3.82
C LEU A 21 7.41 17.01 -5.06
N PRO A 22 7.87 16.49 -6.21
CA PRO A 22 7.03 16.36 -7.39
C PRO A 22 5.88 15.37 -7.14
N SER A 23 4.77 15.59 -7.85
CA SER A 23 3.67 14.64 -7.90
C SER A 23 4.16 13.31 -8.53
N LEU A 24 3.68 12.20 -8.02
CA LEU A 24 3.82 10.89 -8.65
C LEU A 24 2.78 10.75 -9.76
N GLU A 25 3.14 10.04 -10.83
CA GLU A 25 2.23 9.72 -11.92
C GLU A 25 1.26 8.58 -11.52
N PRO A 26 0.01 8.57 -12.01
CA PRO A 26 -0.88 7.45 -11.76
C PRO A 26 -0.42 6.21 -12.55
N SER A 27 -0.41 5.05 -11.91
CA SER A 27 -0.09 3.76 -12.53
C SER A 27 -1.25 2.79 -12.40
N VAL A 28 -1.84 2.40 -13.54
CA VAL A 28 -2.90 1.39 -13.58
C VAL A 28 -2.45 0.03 -13.06
N ASN A 29 -1.16 -0.30 -13.23
CA ASN A 29 -0.59 -1.55 -12.73
C ASN A 29 -0.46 -1.53 -11.21
N LEU A 30 0.00 -0.42 -10.62
CA LEU A 30 0.11 -0.30 -9.16
C LEU A 30 -1.27 -0.26 -8.51
N ALA A 31 -2.26 0.40 -9.15
CA ALA A 31 -3.63 0.43 -8.65
C ALA A 31 -4.25 -0.96 -8.67
N TYR A 32 -4.00 -1.73 -9.75
CA TYR A 32 -4.41 -3.12 -9.82
C TYR A 32 -3.81 -3.95 -8.67
N VAL A 33 -2.53 -3.75 -8.36
CA VAL A 33 -1.84 -4.45 -7.26
C VAL A 33 -2.45 -4.09 -5.91
N ALA A 34 -2.63 -2.80 -5.63
CA ALA A 34 -3.21 -2.29 -4.39
C ALA A 34 -4.65 -2.77 -4.19
N HIS A 35 -5.48 -2.70 -5.24
CA HIS A 35 -6.84 -3.20 -5.23
C HIS A 35 -6.89 -4.71 -4.98
N THR A 36 -6.08 -5.48 -5.72
CA THR A 36 -5.99 -6.94 -5.55
C THR A 36 -5.61 -7.31 -4.13
N HIS A 37 -4.63 -6.60 -3.56
CA HIS A 37 -4.21 -6.86 -2.20
C HIS A 37 -5.28 -6.50 -1.16
N ALA A 38 -5.94 -5.35 -1.32
CA ALA A 38 -7.01 -4.94 -0.42
C ALA A 38 -8.16 -5.96 -0.38
N VAL A 39 -8.54 -6.51 -1.55
CA VAL A 39 -9.52 -7.60 -1.66
C VAL A 39 -9.01 -8.85 -0.94
N ASP A 40 -7.75 -9.25 -1.17
CA ASP A 40 -7.15 -10.41 -0.50
C ASP A 40 -7.15 -10.29 1.03
N VAL A 41 -6.85 -9.10 1.55
CA VAL A 41 -6.86 -8.83 3.01
C VAL A 41 -8.26 -8.96 3.59
N VAL A 42 -9.28 -8.51 2.88
CA VAL A 42 -10.68 -8.58 3.32
C VAL A 42 -11.22 -10.01 3.23
N GLU A 43 -11.02 -10.67 2.10
CA GLU A 43 -11.64 -11.98 1.84
C GLU A 43 -10.90 -13.14 2.50
N ASN A 44 -9.57 -13.07 2.59
CA ASN A 44 -8.73 -14.20 3.00
C ASN A 44 -8.02 -13.99 4.33
N SER A 45 -8.05 -12.77 4.89
CA SER A 45 -7.45 -12.44 6.19
C SER A 45 -6.01 -12.96 6.41
N PRO A 46 -5.08 -12.83 5.43
CA PRO A 46 -3.69 -13.27 5.56
C PRO A 46 -2.91 -12.53 6.66
N ASP A 47 -3.42 -11.39 7.09
CA ASP A 47 -2.88 -10.59 8.18
C ASP A 47 -3.16 -11.17 9.57
N VAL A 48 -3.87 -12.30 9.64
CA VAL A 48 -4.18 -13.02 10.89
C VAL A 48 -3.22 -14.19 11.07
N ASN A 49 -3.05 -14.65 12.32
CA ASN A 49 -2.17 -15.77 12.68
C ASN A 49 -0.67 -15.49 12.46
N GLY A 50 -0.20 -14.36 12.99
CA GLY A 50 1.22 -14.00 13.01
C GLY A 50 1.66 -13.08 11.87
N GLY A 51 0.76 -12.79 10.92
CA GLY A 51 0.94 -11.76 9.89
C GLY A 51 0.51 -10.37 10.35
N ASN A 52 0.63 -9.42 9.43
CA ASN A 52 0.01 -8.10 9.50
C ASN A 52 -0.59 -7.71 8.13
N MET A 53 -1.11 -6.48 7.99
CA MET A 53 -1.82 -6.02 6.78
C MET A 53 -1.00 -6.05 5.48
N HIS A 54 0.31 -6.27 5.53
CA HIS A 54 1.18 -6.49 4.37
C HIS A 54 1.33 -7.97 3.96
N SER A 55 0.56 -8.86 4.59
CA SER A 55 0.59 -10.29 4.30
C SER A 55 -0.27 -10.62 3.08
N TRP A 56 0.22 -11.49 2.22
CA TRP A 56 -0.48 -11.96 1.02
C TRP A 56 -0.87 -13.42 1.18
N SER A 57 -2.14 -13.74 0.96
CA SER A 57 -2.66 -15.10 1.14
C SER A 57 -2.16 -16.06 0.06
N ASN A 58 -2.47 -17.34 0.19
CA ASN A 58 -2.21 -18.35 -0.84
C ASN A 58 -3.38 -18.54 -1.82
N LYS A 59 -4.33 -17.58 -1.88
CA LYS A 59 -5.55 -17.68 -2.68
C LYS A 59 -5.45 -17.03 -4.07
N GLY A 60 -4.32 -16.40 -4.37
CA GLY A 60 -4.07 -15.78 -5.66
C GLY A 60 -2.95 -16.40 -6.47
N LYS A 61 -2.70 -15.82 -7.64
CA LYS A 61 -1.60 -16.20 -8.54
C LYS A 61 -0.33 -15.42 -8.19
N TRP A 62 0.09 -15.55 -6.94
CA TRP A 62 1.29 -14.93 -6.39
C TRP A 62 1.88 -15.82 -5.29
N LYS A 63 3.12 -15.56 -4.92
CA LYS A 63 3.80 -16.23 -3.82
C LYS A 63 3.21 -15.72 -2.49
N PRO A 64 2.63 -16.57 -1.65
CA PRO A 64 2.09 -16.13 -0.36
C PRO A 64 3.19 -15.57 0.54
N VAL A 65 2.82 -14.62 1.40
CA VAL A 65 3.72 -13.98 2.37
C VAL A 65 2.98 -13.78 3.67
N THR A 66 3.48 -14.35 4.76
CA THR A 66 3.07 -13.94 6.12
C THR A 66 4.04 -12.88 6.58
N TYR A 67 3.63 -11.61 6.54
CA TYR A 67 4.52 -10.50 6.85
C TYR A 67 4.67 -10.34 8.36
N THR A 68 5.87 -10.58 8.86
CA THR A 68 6.20 -10.55 10.29
C THR A 68 6.68 -9.15 10.75
N PRO A 69 6.54 -8.81 12.04
CA PRO A 69 6.93 -7.49 12.57
C PRO A 69 8.40 -7.13 12.43
N ASP A 70 9.28 -8.12 12.21
CA ASP A 70 10.72 -7.90 11.97
C ASP A 70 11.03 -7.40 10.55
N HIS A 71 10.00 -7.19 9.71
CA HIS A 71 10.12 -6.73 8.32
C HIS A 71 10.98 -7.61 7.41
N ARG A 72 11.29 -8.85 7.83
CA ARG A 72 12.16 -9.77 7.09
C ARG A 72 11.66 -10.07 5.68
N TYR A 73 10.35 -9.93 5.44
CA TYR A 73 9.70 -10.22 4.17
C TYR A 73 9.40 -8.97 3.32
N GLY A 74 10.03 -7.83 3.62
CA GLY A 74 9.89 -6.59 2.85
C GLY A 74 10.04 -6.77 1.34
N GLN A 75 11.06 -7.53 0.91
CA GLN A 75 11.31 -7.78 -0.52
C GLN A 75 10.17 -8.54 -1.21
N LEU A 76 9.50 -9.47 -0.53
CA LEU A 76 8.41 -10.24 -1.14
C LEU A 76 7.16 -9.38 -1.33
N MET A 77 6.94 -8.39 -0.46
CA MET A 77 5.91 -7.36 -0.65
C MET A 77 6.31 -6.43 -1.81
N TRP A 78 7.58 -5.99 -1.85
CA TRP A 78 8.04 -5.06 -2.87
C TRP A 78 8.06 -5.63 -4.29
N SER A 79 8.25 -6.94 -4.44
CA SER A 79 8.24 -7.59 -5.74
C SER A 79 6.83 -7.81 -6.33
N LYS A 80 5.76 -7.59 -5.54
CA LYS A 80 4.37 -7.88 -5.95
C LYS A 80 3.96 -7.23 -7.25
N PRO A 81 4.28 -5.95 -7.52
CA PRO A 81 3.95 -5.34 -8.80
C PRO A 81 4.51 -6.10 -10.00
N SER A 82 5.74 -6.60 -9.91
CA SER A 82 6.37 -7.38 -10.98
C SER A 82 5.83 -8.81 -11.12
N GLU A 83 5.27 -9.34 -10.03
CA GLU A 83 4.70 -10.68 -9.99
C GLU A 83 3.30 -10.74 -10.62
N ILE A 84 2.45 -9.75 -10.33
CA ILE A 84 1.02 -9.81 -10.69
C ILE A 84 0.59 -8.78 -11.74
N SER A 85 1.50 -7.93 -12.19
CA SER A 85 1.21 -6.90 -13.20
C SER A 85 2.36 -6.72 -14.20
N ASN A 86 2.19 -5.80 -15.15
CA ASN A 86 3.25 -5.44 -16.10
C ASN A 86 4.26 -4.40 -15.56
N TYR A 87 4.16 -4.01 -14.29
CA TYR A 87 5.08 -3.07 -13.66
C TYR A 87 6.41 -3.75 -13.33
N LYS A 88 7.52 -3.31 -13.93
CA LYS A 88 8.82 -4.02 -13.87
C LYS A 88 9.73 -3.63 -12.71
N PHE A 89 9.29 -2.71 -11.86
CA PHE A 89 10.06 -2.22 -10.72
C PHE A 89 9.41 -2.66 -9.41
N ASP A 90 10.17 -2.55 -8.33
CA ASP A 90 9.63 -2.73 -6.99
C ASP A 90 8.59 -1.64 -6.66
N GLY A 91 7.63 -1.98 -5.79
CA GLY A 91 6.65 -1.04 -5.25
C GLY A 91 6.63 -1.08 -3.73
N PHE A 92 6.67 0.09 -3.10
CA PHE A 92 6.48 0.21 -1.67
C PHE A 92 4.99 0.25 -1.33
N GLU A 93 4.63 -0.25 -0.15
CA GLU A 93 3.23 -0.40 0.26
C GLU A 93 3.02 0.21 1.64
N ILE A 94 1.89 0.90 1.80
CA ILE A 94 1.35 1.35 3.08
C ILE A 94 -0.09 0.86 3.17
N SER A 95 -0.51 0.48 4.37
CA SER A 95 -1.83 -0.11 4.59
C SER A 95 -2.55 0.60 5.73
N PHE A 96 -3.87 0.66 5.66
CA PHE A 96 -4.73 1.17 6.72
C PHE A 96 -6.11 0.53 6.59
N GLY A 97 -6.71 0.19 7.72
CA GLY A 97 -8.00 -0.44 7.75
C GLY A 97 -8.46 -0.67 9.19
N PRO A 98 -9.75 -0.99 9.38
CA PRO A 98 -10.26 -1.34 10.68
C PRO A 98 -9.63 -2.67 11.15
N SER A 99 -9.65 -2.89 12.47
CA SER A 99 -9.30 -4.19 13.03
C SER A 99 -10.13 -5.30 12.38
N LYS A 100 -9.61 -6.53 12.34
CA LYS A 100 -10.31 -7.69 11.76
C LYS A 100 -11.77 -7.77 12.17
N ARG A 101 -12.05 -7.63 13.48
CA ARG A 101 -13.40 -7.73 14.06
C ARG A 101 -14.39 -6.73 13.45
N LEU A 102 -13.91 -5.62 12.93
CA LEU A 102 -14.71 -4.50 12.46
C LEU A 102 -14.70 -4.37 10.92
N ARG A 103 -13.99 -5.24 10.18
CA ARG A 103 -13.86 -5.11 8.72
C ARG A 103 -15.16 -5.24 7.95
N GLU A 104 -16.07 -6.11 8.40
CA GLU A 104 -17.36 -6.32 7.74
C GLU A 104 -18.35 -5.18 7.98
N THR A 105 -18.17 -4.42 9.07
CA THR A 105 -19.14 -3.41 9.53
C THR A 105 -18.62 -1.99 9.47
N SER A 106 -17.34 -1.80 9.15
CA SER A 106 -16.70 -0.49 9.08
C SER A 106 -16.29 -0.17 7.66
N THR A 107 -16.45 1.10 7.29
CA THR A 107 -15.93 1.62 6.03
C THR A 107 -14.88 2.66 6.34
N VAL A 108 -13.77 2.60 5.61
CA VAL A 108 -12.73 3.63 5.65
C VAL A 108 -12.91 4.51 4.43
N ASN A 109 -12.87 5.82 4.64
CA ASN A 109 -12.85 6.80 3.56
C ASN A 109 -11.40 7.25 3.26
N PRO A 110 -11.12 7.73 2.04
CA PRO A 110 -9.79 8.22 1.65
C PRO A 110 -9.17 9.26 2.59
N THR A 111 -9.98 10.17 3.15
CA THR A 111 -9.51 11.25 4.03
C THR A 111 -8.94 10.68 5.32
N GLU A 112 -9.66 9.73 5.92
CA GLU A 112 -9.25 9.06 7.15
C GLU A 112 -7.94 8.29 6.95
N ALA A 113 -7.86 7.46 5.90
CA ALA A 113 -6.65 6.69 5.59
C ALA A 113 -5.42 7.59 5.43
N VAL A 114 -5.52 8.64 4.60
CA VAL A 114 -4.39 9.54 4.36
C VAL A 114 -4.01 10.33 5.62
N ASN A 115 -4.98 10.77 6.42
CA ASN A 115 -4.67 11.45 7.68
C ASN A 115 -3.97 10.54 8.69
N CYS A 116 -4.39 9.27 8.79
CA CYS A 116 -3.71 8.28 9.60
C CYS A 116 -2.28 8.02 9.11
N TRP A 117 -2.06 7.89 7.80
CA TRP A 117 -0.72 7.72 7.25
C TRP A 117 0.18 8.93 7.49
N LYS A 118 -0.33 10.16 7.37
CA LYS A 118 0.44 11.39 7.66
C LYS A 118 0.93 11.46 9.10
N ASN A 119 0.12 10.95 10.04
CA ASN A 119 0.44 10.96 11.47
C ASN A 119 1.27 9.74 11.92
N SER A 120 1.57 8.80 11.03
CA SER A 120 2.47 7.68 11.29
C SER A 120 3.82 7.93 10.63
N PRO A 121 4.92 8.07 11.40
CA PRO A 121 6.24 8.37 10.84
C PRO A 121 6.67 7.42 9.71
N GLY A 122 6.42 6.12 9.87
CA GLY A 122 6.77 5.11 8.86
C GLY A 122 5.97 5.25 7.57
N HIS A 123 4.65 5.43 7.66
CA HIS A 123 3.79 5.61 6.49
C HIS A 123 4.05 6.95 5.81
N ASN A 124 4.24 8.01 6.59
CA ASN A 124 4.59 9.33 6.08
C ASN A 124 5.90 9.28 5.30
N ALA A 125 6.92 8.61 5.84
CA ALA A 125 8.22 8.46 5.17
C ALA A 125 8.10 7.80 3.79
N VAL A 126 7.17 6.86 3.58
CA VAL A 126 6.90 6.30 2.24
C VAL A 126 6.28 7.36 1.33
N MET A 127 5.20 8.03 1.78
CA MET A 127 4.48 9.02 0.97
C MET A 127 5.39 10.18 0.51
N VAL A 128 6.31 10.62 1.37
CA VAL A 128 7.25 11.71 1.09
C VAL A 128 8.68 11.21 0.79
N GLN A 129 8.87 9.92 0.54
CA GLN A 129 10.16 9.33 0.15
C GLN A 129 11.36 9.76 1.01
N GLN A 130 11.21 9.63 2.33
CA GLN A 130 12.26 9.92 3.30
C GLN A 130 12.97 8.65 3.78
N GLY A 131 14.16 8.82 4.36
CA GLY A 131 14.95 7.72 4.91
C GLY A 131 15.31 6.70 3.83
N ILE A 132 15.02 5.42 4.08
CA ILE A 132 15.33 4.32 3.15
C ILE A 132 14.54 4.41 1.83
N PHE A 133 13.46 5.21 1.78
CA PHE A 133 12.60 5.37 0.60
C PHE A 133 13.03 6.50 -0.34
N HIS A 134 14.10 7.22 -0.01
CA HIS A 134 14.62 8.30 -0.84
C HIS A 134 15.26 7.78 -2.13
N HIS A 135 15.77 6.54 -2.13
CA HIS A 135 16.39 5.93 -3.30
C HIS A 135 15.97 4.47 -3.49
N PRO A 136 15.56 4.05 -4.70
CA PRO A 136 15.41 4.86 -5.91
C PRO A 136 14.19 5.81 -5.84
N PRO A 137 14.17 6.90 -6.65
CA PRO A 137 13.02 7.79 -6.69
C PRO A 137 11.78 7.07 -7.26
N MET A 138 10.69 7.06 -6.51
CA MET A 138 9.37 6.65 -6.97
C MET A 138 8.90 7.61 -8.07
N LYS A 139 8.38 7.05 -9.17
CA LYS A 139 7.85 7.81 -10.31
C LYS A 139 6.35 7.73 -10.44
N ALA A 140 5.75 6.72 -9.83
CA ALA A 140 4.32 6.45 -9.96
C ALA A 140 3.73 5.89 -8.67
N MET A 141 2.41 5.97 -8.57
CA MET A 141 1.61 5.45 -7.46
C MET A 141 0.32 4.84 -8.01
N GLY A 142 -0.27 3.91 -7.26
CA GLY A 142 -1.57 3.34 -7.54
C GLY A 142 -2.34 3.03 -6.29
#